data_AF-A0A8J5GIU2-F1
#
_entry.id   AF-A0A8J5GIU2-F1
#
_cell.length_a   1.000
_cell.length_b   1.000
_cell.length_c   1.000
_cell.angle_alpha   90.00
_cell.angle_beta   90.00
_cell.angle_gamma   90.00
#
_symmetry.space_group_name_H-M   'P 1'
#
loop_
_entity.id
_entity.type
_entity.pdbx_description
1 polymer ?
#
loop_
_entity_poly.entity_id
_entity_poly.type
_entity_poly.pdbx_seq_one_letter_code
_entity_poly.pdbx_strand_id
1 'polypeptide(L)'
;MHFSAAPSSNSWQPVVTADSTEAYYWLNWRALLCAVWVLSSMIVASILVWKFEGSALCKDELWWPCVPEIHPVWLLVFRLVAFVALLGFLVINVLVDGGGIFYYYTQWTFMLVTIYFLIGTLMSAYGCKHLDKFSEDKVGVTTLNVEQGTYIASVNGQRKRQSNVLEEQLVKETAGYWGILFQIIFQTSAGAVMLTDCVFWFIIFPFLVIKDYNMNFVLVGMHSINVVFLLGETALNSLSFPWFRMAYFLLWTAVYVLFQWVIHACTNICFGLAFSSCRWPYPFLDLSSNYSPIWYLLVALMHIPCYAAFRLIVKMKHFLLSSWFL
;
A
#
# COMPACT_ATOMS: atom_id res chain seq x y z
N MET A 1 -52.63 -23.97 -17.75
CA MET A 1 -52.19 -22.88 -16.86
C MET A 1 -50.70 -23.09 -16.61
N HIS A 2 -49.84 -22.41 -17.37
CA HIS A 2 -48.39 -22.47 -17.19
C HIS A 2 -47.99 -21.38 -16.20
N PHE A 3 -47.52 -21.79 -15.02
CA PHE A 3 -46.87 -20.90 -14.08
C PHE A 3 -45.41 -20.71 -14.50
N SER A 4 -45.10 -19.56 -15.09
CA SER A 4 -43.73 -19.10 -15.26
C SER A 4 -43.19 -18.71 -13.89
N ALA A 5 -42.25 -19.51 -13.37
CA ALA A 5 -41.50 -19.17 -12.17
C ALA A 5 -40.61 -17.94 -12.48
N ALA A 6 -40.85 -16.85 -11.76
CA ALA A 6 -39.95 -15.70 -11.75
C ALA A 6 -38.56 -16.13 -11.23
N PRO A 7 -37.45 -15.56 -11.73
CA PRO A 7 -36.12 -15.87 -11.20
C PRO A 7 -36.00 -15.32 -9.77
N SER A 8 -35.43 -16.12 -8.87
CA SER A 8 -35.20 -15.79 -7.47
C SER A 8 -34.33 -14.54 -7.28
N SER A 9 -34.86 -13.55 -6.57
CA SER A 9 -34.27 -12.23 -6.28
C SER A 9 -33.27 -12.23 -5.11
N ASN A 10 -32.29 -13.13 -5.08
CA ASN A 10 -31.38 -13.28 -3.93
C ASN A 10 -29.92 -12.84 -4.18
N SER A 11 -29.61 -12.13 -5.26
CA SER A 11 -28.27 -11.58 -5.47
C SER A 11 -28.18 -10.13 -4.96
N TRP A 12 -27.18 -9.81 -4.13
CA TRP A 12 -26.80 -8.43 -3.74
C TRP A 12 -26.31 -7.58 -4.92
N GLN A 13 -26.41 -8.09 -6.15
CA GLN A 13 -25.78 -7.44 -7.29
C GLN A 13 -26.58 -6.20 -7.67
N PRO A 14 -25.90 -5.04 -7.82
CA PRO A 14 -26.57 -3.81 -8.17
C PRO A 14 -27.30 -3.96 -9.50
N VAL A 15 -28.53 -3.44 -9.55
CA VAL A 15 -29.35 -3.38 -10.77
C VAL A 15 -28.61 -2.57 -11.81
N VAL A 16 -28.48 -3.10 -13.03
CA VAL A 16 -27.89 -2.38 -14.16
C VAL A 16 -28.83 -1.24 -14.55
N THR A 17 -28.45 -0.01 -14.24
CA THR A 17 -29.29 1.19 -14.45
C THR A 17 -28.99 1.92 -15.75
N ALA A 18 -27.79 1.78 -16.32
CA ALA A 18 -27.42 2.38 -17.61
C ALA A 18 -26.28 1.61 -18.28
N ASP A 19 -26.25 1.62 -19.62
CA ASP A 19 -25.19 0.99 -20.40
C ASP A 19 -23.94 1.88 -20.43
N SER A 20 -22.86 1.44 -19.78
CA SER A 20 -21.61 2.21 -19.69
C SER A 20 -20.85 2.27 -21.02
N THR A 21 -21.30 1.54 -22.05
CA THR A 21 -20.70 1.55 -23.40
C THR A 21 -21.15 2.75 -24.24
N GLU A 22 -22.21 3.45 -23.82
CA GLU A 22 -22.80 4.56 -24.58
C GLU A 22 -22.13 5.91 -24.25
N ALA A 23 -21.91 6.75 -25.26
CA ALA A 23 -21.28 8.06 -25.08
C ALA A 23 -22.10 8.99 -24.14
N TYR A 24 -23.43 8.87 -24.15
CA TYR A 24 -24.33 9.63 -23.27
C TYR A 24 -24.10 9.35 -21.78
N TYR A 25 -23.68 8.12 -21.42
CA TYR A 25 -23.35 7.77 -20.04
C TYR A 25 -22.19 8.63 -19.50
N TRP A 26 -21.15 8.80 -20.32
CA TRP A 26 -19.93 9.54 -19.96
C TRP A 26 -20.06 11.07 -20.12
N LEU A 27 -20.87 11.53 -21.08
CA LEU A 27 -21.13 12.96 -21.32
C LEU A 27 -22.19 13.56 -20.37
N ASN A 28 -22.62 12.81 -19.35
CA ASN A 28 -23.53 13.29 -18.33
C ASN A 28 -22.85 14.33 -17.42
N TRP A 29 -23.56 15.40 -17.06
CA TRP A 29 -23.08 16.42 -16.12
C TRP A 29 -22.62 15.83 -14.78
N ARG A 30 -23.21 14.71 -14.35
CA ARG A 30 -22.80 13.98 -13.13
C ARG A 30 -21.43 13.35 -13.27
N ALA A 31 -21.16 12.72 -14.42
CA ALA A 31 -19.85 12.16 -14.74
C ALA A 31 -18.79 13.27 -14.76
N LEU A 32 -19.11 14.43 -15.34
CA LEU A 32 -18.24 15.61 -15.32
C LEU A 32 -17.93 16.08 -13.90
N LEU A 33 -18.92 16.17 -13.02
CA LEU A 33 -18.68 16.53 -11.61
C LEU A 33 -17.82 15.49 -10.88
N CYS A 34 -18.06 14.20 -11.10
CA CYS A 34 -17.20 13.15 -10.55
C CYS A 34 -15.76 13.32 -11.05
N ALA A 35 -15.57 13.66 -12.33
CA ALA A 35 -14.24 13.89 -12.91
C ALA A 35 -13.55 15.10 -12.27
N VAL A 36 -14.29 16.18 -12.01
CA VAL A 36 -13.77 17.35 -11.28
C VAL A 36 -13.33 16.96 -9.87
N TRP A 37 -14.07 16.12 -9.14
CA TRP A 37 -13.66 15.65 -7.81
C TRP A 37 -12.39 14.80 -7.85
N VAL A 38 -12.27 13.87 -8.80
CA VAL A 38 -11.07 13.04 -8.96
C VAL A 38 -9.87 13.90 -9.34
N LEU A 39 -10.01 14.77 -10.35
CA LEU A 39 -8.94 15.65 -10.82
C LEU A 39 -8.49 16.65 -9.76
N SER A 40 -9.43 17.27 -9.03
CA SER A 40 -9.08 18.17 -7.92
C SER A 40 -8.32 17.45 -6.81
N SER A 41 -8.71 16.21 -6.47
CA SER A 41 -7.99 15.38 -5.51
C SER A 41 -6.56 15.07 -5.97
N MET A 42 -6.38 14.73 -7.26
CA MET A 42 -5.06 14.50 -7.85
C MET A 42 -4.20 15.76 -7.87
N ILE A 43 -4.78 16.92 -8.19
CA ILE A 43 -4.08 18.21 -8.18
C ILE A 43 -3.62 18.55 -6.76
N VAL A 44 -4.52 18.46 -5.77
CA VAL A 44 -4.19 18.71 -4.36
C VAL A 44 -3.08 17.76 -3.89
N ALA A 45 -3.19 16.47 -4.18
CA ALA A 45 -2.17 15.49 -3.83
C ALA A 45 -0.82 15.80 -4.49
N SER A 46 -0.81 16.17 -5.78
CA SER A 46 0.40 16.53 -6.51
C SER A 46 1.07 17.79 -5.93
N ILE A 47 0.28 18.80 -5.54
CA ILE A 47 0.78 20.01 -4.87
C ILE A 47 1.40 19.66 -3.52
N LEU A 48 0.77 18.79 -2.73
CA LEU A 48 1.31 18.33 -1.45
C LEU A 48 2.64 17.60 -1.63
N VAL A 49 2.73 16.67 -2.58
CA VAL A 49 3.97 15.96 -2.89
C VAL A 49 5.06 16.93 -3.33
N TRP A 50 4.77 17.81 -4.29
CA TRP A 50 5.75 18.77 -4.81
C TRP A 50 6.27 19.71 -3.71
N LYS A 51 5.38 20.23 -2.87
CA LYS A 51 5.74 21.19 -1.82
C LYS A 51 6.58 20.56 -0.70
N PHE A 52 6.24 19.34 -0.28
CA PHE A 52 6.79 18.75 0.95
C PHE A 52 7.91 17.72 0.70
N GLU A 53 7.87 16.94 -0.38
CA GLU A 53 8.90 15.91 -0.63
C GLU A 53 10.24 16.54 -1.06
N GLY A 54 10.21 17.63 -1.84
CA GLY A 54 11.43 18.37 -2.23
C GLY A 54 12.18 18.99 -1.04
N SER A 55 11.50 19.19 0.09
CA SER A 55 12.10 19.66 1.35
C SER A 55 12.57 18.51 2.26
N ALA A 56 11.99 17.31 2.10
CA ALA A 56 12.29 16.13 2.90
C ALA A 56 13.53 15.37 2.41
N LEU A 57 13.88 15.48 1.12
CA LEU A 57 15.07 14.82 0.54
C LEU A 57 16.40 15.24 1.18
N CYS A 58 16.42 16.35 1.94
CA CYS A 58 17.61 16.88 2.59
C CYS A 58 17.88 16.28 3.99
N LYS A 59 16.94 15.48 4.52
CA LYS A 59 17.05 14.88 5.86
C LYS A 59 16.39 13.50 5.84
N ASP A 60 17.19 12.44 5.81
CA ASP A 60 17.17 11.41 6.86
C ASP A 60 17.73 10.06 6.42
N GLU A 61 18.73 9.61 7.18
CA GLU A 61 19.14 8.21 7.33
C GLU A 61 18.01 7.44 8.05
N LEU A 62 17.14 6.73 7.31
CA LEU A 62 15.97 6.07 7.92
C LEU A 62 15.86 4.58 7.55
N TRP A 63 16.66 3.75 8.24
CA TRP A 63 16.52 2.29 8.18
C TRP A 63 16.78 1.57 9.52
N TRP A 64 16.85 2.29 10.64
CA TRP A 64 17.13 1.68 11.96
C TRP A 64 15.86 1.21 12.70
N PRO A 65 15.89 0.06 13.42
CA PRO A 65 14.78 -0.41 14.24
C PRO A 65 14.39 0.57 15.37
N CYS A 66 13.12 0.47 15.78
CA CYS A 66 12.44 1.36 16.72
C CYS A 66 12.89 1.19 18.18
N VAL A 67 13.38 -0.01 18.49
CA VAL A 67 13.82 -0.40 19.81
C VAL A 67 15.29 -0.78 19.68
N PRO A 68 16.22 -0.10 20.38
CA PRO A 68 17.64 -0.44 20.34
C PRO A 68 17.95 -1.87 20.84
N GLU A 69 16.98 -2.54 21.48
CA GLU A 69 17.10 -3.89 22.03
C GLU A 69 16.58 -5.02 21.12
N ILE A 70 15.83 -4.74 20.04
CA ILE A 70 15.38 -5.80 19.12
C ILE A 70 16.45 -6.03 18.05
N HIS A 71 17.07 -7.22 18.08
CA HIS A 71 18.04 -7.63 17.07
C HIS A 71 17.41 -7.53 15.66
N PRO A 72 18.06 -6.90 14.66
CA PRO A 72 17.49 -6.64 13.33
C PRO A 72 17.02 -7.90 12.59
N VAL A 73 17.52 -9.07 13.00
CA VAL A 73 17.09 -10.39 12.54
C VAL A 73 15.63 -10.70 12.89
N TRP A 74 15.11 -10.29 14.06
CA TRP A 74 13.71 -10.55 14.41
C TRP A 74 12.73 -9.79 13.52
N LEU A 75 13.08 -8.53 13.18
CA LEU A 75 12.31 -7.75 12.21
C LEU A 75 12.36 -8.40 10.82
N LEU A 76 13.52 -8.92 10.40
CA LEU A 76 13.65 -9.67 9.16
C LEU A 76 12.77 -10.93 9.13
N VAL A 77 12.81 -11.74 10.20
CA VAL A 77 11.99 -12.96 10.31
C VAL A 77 10.51 -12.62 10.26
N PHE A 78 10.07 -11.60 11.00
CA PHE A 78 8.68 -11.15 10.97
C PHE A 78 8.24 -10.75 9.56
N ARG A 79 9.03 -9.92 8.86
CA ARG A 79 8.72 -9.47 7.50
C ARG A 79 8.69 -10.61 6.50
N LEU A 80 9.59 -11.58 6.63
CA LEU A 80 9.61 -12.78 5.77
C LEU A 80 8.36 -13.64 6.00
N VAL A 81 7.98 -13.87 7.26
CA VAL A 81 6.76 -14.63 7.60
C VAL A 81 5.52 -13.91 7.08
N ALA A 82 5.42 -12.60 7.30
CA ALA A 82 4.32 -11.79 6.79
C ALA A 82 4.25 -11.84 5.25
N PHE A 83 5.38 -11.71 4.56
CA PHE A 83 5.45 -11.81 3.10
C PHE A 83 4.97 -13.17 2.60
N VAL A 84 5.47 -14.28 3.16
CA VAL A 84 5.08 -15.63 2.75
C VAL A 84 3.59 -15.88 3.01
N ALA A 85 3.07 -15.46 4.17
CA ALA A 85 1.67 -15.62 4.51
C ALA A 85 0.76 -14.81 3.56
N LEU A 86 1.07 -13.53 3.35
CA LEU A 86 0.30 -12.66 2.45
C LEU A 86 0.37 -13.18 1.00
N LEU A 87 1.55 -13.52 0.49
CA LEU A 87 1.70 -14.08 -0.85
C LEU A 87 0.92 -15.39 -1.00
N GLY A 88 0.97 -16.26 0.01
CA GLY A 88 0.19 -17.50 0.04
C GLY A 88 -1.31 -17.24 -0.07
N PHE A 89 -1.85 -16.29 0.71
CA PHE A 89 -3.24 -15.88 0.60
C PHE A 89 -3.59 -15.26 -0.76
N LEU A 90 -2.70 -14.45 -1.34
CA LEU A 90 -2.92 -13.88 -2.68
C LEU A 90 -3.00 -14.98 -3.74
N VAL A 91 -2.07 -15.94 -3.70
CA VAL A 91 -2.06 -17.08 -4.62
C VAL A 91 -3.33 -17.93 -4.46
N ILE A 92 -3.74 -18.24 -3.22
CA ILE A 92 -4.98 -18.98 -2.96
C ILE A 92 -6.19 -18.23 -3.53
N ASN A 93 -6.30 -16.92 -3.32
CA ASN A 93 -7.38 -16.11 -3.90
C ASN A 93 -7.42 -16.24 -5.43
N VAL A 94 -6.27 -16.10 -6.11
CA VAL A 94 -6.20 -16.22 -7.57
C VAL A 94 -6.54 -17.64 -8.05
N LEU A 95 -6.17 -18.67 -7.30
CA LEU A 95 -6.48 -20.07 -7.65
C LEU A 95 -7.96 -20.42 -7.46
N VAL A 96 -8.61 -19.86 -6.43
CA VAL A 96 -10.01 -20.16 -6.10
C VAL A 96 -10.97 -19.30 -6.94
N ASP A 97 -10.75 -18.00 -6.99
CA ASP A 97 -11.67 -17.02 -7.58
C ASP A 97 -11.22 -16.52 -8.97
N GLY A 98 -10.03 -16.92 -9.42
CA GLY A 98 -9.45 -16.54 -10.71
C GLY A 98 -8.73 -15.18 -10.70
N GLY A 99 -8.10 -14.83 -11.83
CA GLY A 99 -7.40 -13.55 -12.00
C GLY A 99 -8.31 -12.32 -12.04
N GLY A 100 -9.62 -12.52 -12.23
CA GLY A 100 -10.62 -11.44 -12.27
C GLY A 100 -10.76 -10.68 -10.95
N ILE A 101 -10.26 -11.22 -9.84
CA ILE A 101 -10.29 -10.56 -8.53
C ILE A 101 -9.52 -9.24 -8.50
N PHE A 102 -8.48 -9.07 -9.34
CA PHE A 102 -7.71 -7.82 -9.44
C PHE A 102 -8.54 -6.66 -10.00
N TYR A 103 -9.80 -6.91 -10.35
CA TYR A 103 -10.78 -5.87 -10.60
C TYR A 103 -11.17 -5.09 -9.33
N TYR A 104 -11.05 -5.67 -8.14
CA TYR A 104 -11.48 -5.03 -6.89
C TYR A 104 -10.35 -4.25 -6.19
N TYR A 105 -10.66 -3.07 -5.69
CA TYR A 105 -9.72 -2.24 -4.90
C TYR A 105 -9.13 -2.94 -3.67
N THR A 106 -9.88 -3.85 -3.04
CA THR A 106 -9.39 -4.64 -1.89
C THR A 106 -8.19 -5.52 -2.29
N GLN A 107 -8.19 -6.07 -3.50
CA GLN A 107 -7.07 -6.86 -4.03
C GLN A 107 -5.87 -5.99 -4.40
N TRP A 108 -6.09 -4.79 -4.94
CA TRP A 108 -5.01 -3.80 -5.15
C TRP A 108 -4.32 -3.45 -3.83
N THR A 109 -5.11 -3.24 -2.77
CA THR A 109 -4.61 -2.96 -1.42
C THR A 109 -3.82 -4.15 -0.87
N PHE A 110 -4.36 -5.36 -0.96
CA PHE A 110 -3.69 -6.58 -0.51
C PHE A 110 -2.36 -6.84 -1.26
N MET A 111 -2.35 -6.61 -2.57
CA MET A 111 -1.14 -6.69 -3.40
C MET A 111 -0.10 -5.64 -2.96
N LEU A 112 -0.53 -4.41 -2.68
CA LEU A 112 0.37 -3.34 -2.22
C LEU A 112 1.03 -3.68 -0.87
N VAL A 113 0.26 -4.23 0.08
CA VAL A 113 0.81 -4.73 1.37
C VAL A 113 1.78 -5.89 1.13
N THR A 114 1.49 -6.79 0.21
CA THR A 114 2.40 -7.90 -0.12
C THR A 114 3.72 -7.40 -0.71
N ILE A 115 3.67 -6.43 -1.64
CA ILE A 115 4.85 -5.78 -2.22
C ILE A 115 5.64 -5.03 -1.15
N TYR A 116 4.95 -4.37 -0.22
CA TYR A 116 5.58 -3.71 0.92
C TYR A 116 6.45 -4.69 1.73
N PHE A 117 5.90 -5.84 2.13
CA PHE A 117 6.64 -6.83 2.90
C PHE A 117 7.76 -7.50 2.09
N LEU A 118 7.60 -7.65 0.76
CA LEU A 118 8.68 -8.10 -0.12
C LEU A 118 9.87 -7.13 -0.07
N ILE A 119 9.63 -5.85 -0.34
CA ILE A 119 10.67 -4.81 -0.33
C ILE A 119 11.27 -4.69 1.08
N GLY A 120 10.44 -4.72 2.11
CA GLY A 120 10.88 -4.67 3.51
C GLY A 120 11.79 -5.85 3.89
N THR A 121 11.50 -7.04 3.40
CA THR A 121 12.34 -8.24 3.60
C THR A 121 13.69 -8.07 2.91
N LEU A 122 13.71 -7.60 1.65
CA LEU A 122 14.94 -7.34 0.91
C LEU A 122 15.81 -6.28 1.60
N MET A 123 15.20 -5.18 2.05
CA MET A 123 15.91 -4.11 2.77
C MET A 123 16.44 -4.59 4.14
N SER A 124 15.64 -5.34 4.91
CA SER A 124 16.09 -5.92 6.18
C SER A 124 17.24 -6.90 5.99
N ALA A 125 17.20 -7.72 4.94
CA ALA A 125 18.26 -8.68 4.64
C ALA A 125 19.55 -7.98 4.21
N TYR A 126 19.44 -6.93 3.40
CA TYR A 126 20.59 -6.08 3.03
C TYR A 126 21.21 -5.42 4.27
N GLY A 127 20.37 -4.85 5.15
CA GLY A 127 20.83 -4.22 6.38
C GLY A 127 21.53 -5.17 7.34
N CYS A 128 21.04 -6.41 7.47
CA CYS A 128 21.71 -7.43 8.29
C CYS A 128 23.09 -7.81 7.73
N LYS A 129 23.21 -8.02 6.41
CA LYS A 129 24.50 -8.32 5.77
C LYS A 129 25.52 -7.19 5.91
N HIS A 130 25.04 -5.94 5.86
CA HIS A 130 25.88 -4.77 6.04
C HIS A 130 26.37 -4.65 7.49
N LEU A 131 25.52 -4.95 8.49
CA LEU A 131 25.91 -4.94 9.90
C LEU A 131 26.96 -6.01 10.23
N ASP A 132 26.84 -7.19 9.62
CA ASP A 132 27.78 -8.30 9.75
C ASP A 132 29.15 -7.92 9.15
N LYS A 133 29.15 -7.38 7.92
CA LYS A 133 30.36 -6.91 7.25
C LYS A 133 31.08 -5.79 8.01
N PHE A 134 30.35 -4.85 8.61
CA PHE A 134 30.93 -3.80 9.45
C PHE A 134 31.54 -4.35 10.75
N SER A 135 30.96 -5.42 11.30
CA SER A 135 31.53 -6.11 12.47
C SER A 135 32.82 -6.84 12.10
N GLU A 136 32.85 -7.54 10.96
CA GLU A 136 34.07 -8.20 10.45
C GLU A 136 35.18 -7.20 10.12
N ASP A 137 34.87 -6.08 9.45
CA ASP A 137 35.87 -5.04 9.13
C ASP A 137 36.42 -4.37 10.41
N LYS A 138 35.59 -4.13 11.44
CA LYS A 138 36.08 -3.63 12.73
C LYS A 138 37.07 -4.60 13.38
N VAL A 139 36.75 -5.89 13.40
CA VAL A 139 37.62 -6.93 13.97
C VAL A 139 38.91 -7.06 13.15
N GLY A 140 38.83 -7.01 11.82
CA GLY A 140 39.98 -7.05 10.92
C GLY A 140 40.91 -5.84 11.07
N VAL A 141 40.36 -4.62 11.14
CA VAL A 141 41.14 -3.39 11.34
C VAL A 141 41.81 -3.34 12.72
N THR A 142 41.13 -3.80 13.77
CA THR A 142 41.75 -3.93 15.09
C THR A 142 42.90 -4.93 15.09
N THR A 143 42.82 -6.00 14.29
CA THR A 143 43.88 -7.01 14.18
C THR A 143 45.06 -6.52 13.34
N LEU A 144 44.82 -5.85 12.21
CA LEU A 144 45.87 -5.32 11.32
C LEU A 144 46.65 -4.14 11.92
N ASN A 145 46.01 -3.30 12.74
CA ASN A 145 46.67 -2.20 13.44
C ASN A 145 47.64 -2.66 14.52
N VAL A 146 47.57 -3.93 14.94
CA VAL A 146 48.52 -4.54 15.89
C VAL A 146 49.77 -5.08 15.18
N GLU A 147 49.69 -5.40 13.88
CA GLU A 147 50.74 -6.16 13.19
C GLU A 147 51.59 -5.39 12.16
N GLN A 148 51.19 -4.22 11.63
CA GLN A 148 51.93 -3.63 10.50
C GLN A 148 52.21 -2.12 10.61
N GLY A 149 53.45 -1.80 11.04
CA GLY A 149 54.12 -0.57 10.63
C GLY A 149 54.70 -0.71 9.21
N THR A 150 54.90 0.44 8.56
CA THR A 150 55.79 0.68 7.39
C THR A 150 55.09 0.85 6.03
N TYR A 151 55.33 2.06 5.51
CA TYR A 151 55.01 2.68 4.23
C TYR A 151 55.15 1.77 2.99
N ILE A 152 54.13 1.78 2.11
CA ILE A 152 54.12 1.73 0.62
C ILE A 152 52.68 1.37 0.19
N ALA A 153 51.75 2.34 0.23
CA ALA A 153 50.37 2.11 -0.23
C ALA A 153 49.68 3.41 -0.71
N SER A 154 50.37 4.27 -1.47
CA SER A 154 49.84 5.62 -1.76
C SER A 154 49.08 5.73 -3.10
N VAL A 155 49.57 5.16 -4.20
CA VAL A 155 48.99 5.45 -5.54
C VAL A 155 47.82 4.54 -5.92
N ASN A 156 47.95 3.22 -5.70
CA ASN A 156 46.85 2.27 -5.95
C ASN A 156 45.73 2.39 -4.90
N GLY A 157 46.10 2.85 -3.70
CA GLY A 157 45.18 3.16 -2.61
C GLY A 157 44.28 4.35 -2.94
N GLN A 158 44.80 5.42 -3.56
CA GLN A 158 43.98 6.59 -3.91
C GLN A 158 42.97 6.31 -5.02
N ARG A 159 43.34 5.51 -6.04
CA ARG A 159 42.42 5.15 -7.13
C ARG A 159 41.29 4.23 -6.65
N LYS A 160 41.62 3.24 -5.81
CA LYS A 160 40.61 2.41 -5.10
C LYS A 160 39.76 3.23 -4.14
N ARG A 161 40.35 4.19 -3.42
CA ARG A 161 39.61 5.04 -2.48
C ARG A 161 38.63 5.96 -3.22
N GLN A 162 39.01 6.49 -4.38
CA GLN A 162 38.12 7.32 -5.19
C GLN A 162 37.00 6.51 -5.87
N SER A 163 37.28 5.28 -6.34
CA SER A 163 36.23 4.37 -6.83
C SER A 163 35.29 3.93 -5.72
N ASN A 164 35.83 3.59 -4.55
CA ASN A 164 35.03 3.21 -3.39
C ASN A 164 34.17 4.37 -2.87
N VAL A 165 34.68 5.61 -2.89
CA VAL A 165 33.90 6.80 -2.51
C VAL A 165 32.77 7.08 -3.50
N LEU A 166 33.02 6.94 -4.80
CA LEU A 166 31.98 7.09 -5.82
C LEU A 166 30.91 6.00 -5.72
N GLU A 167 31.33 4.75 -5.50
CA GLU A 167 30.44 3.61 -5.29
C GLU A 167 29.64 3.75 -3.98
N GLU A 168 30.26 4.20 -2.91
CA GLU A 168 29.63 4.48 -1.62
C GLU A 168 28.63 5.64 -1.71
N GLN A 169 28.94 6.70 -2.47
CA GLN A 169 27.99 7.78 -2.75
C GLN A 169 26.79 7.30 -3.58
N LEU A 170 27.02 6.51 -4.63
CA LEU A 170 25.95 5.93 -5.46
C LEU A 170 25.06 4.99 -4.64
N VAL A 171 25.67 4.15 -3.79
CA VAL A 171 24.96 3.25 -2.88
C VAL A 171 24.16 4.04 -1.84
N LYS A 172 24.72 5.12 -1.28
CA LYS A 172 24.03 6.00 -0.33
C LYS A 172 22.84 6.72 -0.97
N GLU A 173 23.00 7.23 -2.20
CA GLU A 173 21.93 7.89 -2.95
C GLU A 173 20.82 6.89 -3.33
N THR A 174 21.20 5.70 -3.78
CA THR A 174 20.28 4.60 -4.09
C THR A 174 19.52 4.15 -2.84
N ALA A 175 20.22 3.97 -1.71
CA ALA A 175 19.61 3.60 -0.43
C ALA A 175 18.63 4.67 0.08
N GLY A 176 18.93 5.95 -0.14
CA GLY A 176 18.02 7.06 0.14
C GLY A 176 16.72 6.97 -0.66
N TYR A 177 16.81 6.72 -1.97
CA TYR A 177 15.64 6.53 -2.84
C TYR A 177 14.78 5.32 -2.40
N TRP A 178 15.39 4.17 -2.14
CA TRP A 178 14.67 2.97 -1.68
C TRP A 178 14.01 3.19 -0.32
N GLY A 179 14.64 3.95 0.58
CA GLY A 179 14.05 4.35 1.86
C GLY A 179 12.80 5.21 1.71
N ILE A 180 12.83 6.19 0.80
CA ILE A 180 11.67 7.03 0.48
C ILE A 180 10.55 6.18 -0.13
N LEU A 181 10.88 5.37 -1.14
CA LEU A 181 9.92 4.48 -1.78
C LEU A 181 9.24 3.53 -0.77
N PHE A 182 10.04 2.91 0.11
CA PHE A 182 9.54 2.02 1.15
C PHE A 182 8.56 2.74 2.11
N GLN A 183 8.87 3.97 2.50
CA GLN A 183 7.99 4.77 3.33
C GLN A 183 6.70 5.18 2.61
N ILE A 184 6.77 5.52 1.32
CA ILE A 184 5.59 5.85 0.51
C ILE A 184 4.66 4.64 0.45
N ILE A 185 5.19 3.46 0.12
CA ILE A 185 4.40 2.23 0.02
C ILE A 185 3.78 1.89 1.38
N PHE A 186 4.53 2.01 2.48
CA PHE A 186 4.00 1.78 3.83
C PHE A 186 2.80 2.68 4.15
N GLN A 187 2.93 3.99 3.88
CA GLN A 187 1.91 4.97 4.24
C GLN A 187 0.67 4.89 3.36
N THR A 188 0.87 4.62 2.06
CA THR A 188 -0.23 4.29 1.14
C THR A 188 -0.94 3.02 1.58
N SER A 189 -0.20 1.97 1.97
CA SER A 189 -0.76 0.72 2.49
C SER A 189 -1.55 0.94 3.77
N ALA A 190 -1.02 1.73 4.72
CA ALA A 190 -1.70 2.06 5.97
C ALA A 190 -3.03 2.79 5.78
N GLY A 191 -3.05 3.79 4.90
CA GLY A 191 -4.28 4.48 4.54
C GLY A 191 -5.29 3.54 3.87
N ALA A 192 -4.83 2.77 2.88
CA ALA A 192 -5.68 1.88 2.09
C ALA A 192 -6.27 0.74 2.94
N VAL A 193 -5.46 0.07 3.76
CA VAL A 193 -5.90 -0.99 4.68
C VAL A 193 -6.88 -0.43 5.71
N MET A 194 -6.61 0.74 6.30
CA MET A 194 -7.54 1.35 7.24
C MET A 194 -8.89 1.65 6.58
N LEU A 195 -8.89 2.17 5.35
CA LEU A 195 -10.11 2.44 4.57
C LEU A 195 -10.86 1.13 4.25
N THR A 196 -10.20 0.15 3.63
CA THR A 196 -10.86 -1.09 3.20
C THR A 196 -11.39 -1.89 4.37
N ASP A 197 -10.64 -1.95 5.46
CA ASP A 197 -10.96 -2.83 6.58
C ASP A 197 -11.99 -2.17 7.51
N CYS A 198 -11.97 -0.84 7.66
CA CYS A 198 -13.07 -0.14 8.33
C CYS A 198 -14.39 -0.30 7.57
N VAL A 199 -14.38 -0.13 6.24
CA VAL A 199 -15.60 -0.33 5.43
C VAL A 199 -16.06 -1.78 5.52
N PHE A 200 -15.13 -2.74 5.44
CA PHE A 200 -15.47 -4.15 5.55
C PHE A 200 -16.08 -4.49 6.92
N TRP A 201 -15.39 -4.19 8.02
CA TRP A 201 -15.80 -4.62 9.35
C TRP A 201 -16.97 -3.83 9.94
N PHE A 202 -17.07 -2.52 9.67
CA PHE A 202 -18.13 -1.70 10.26
C PHE A 202 -19.37 -1.56 9.39
N ILE A 203 -19.26 -1.77 8.07
CA ILE A 203 -20.37 -1.61 7.14
C ILE A 203 -20.75 -2.95 6.53
N ILE A 204 -19.85 -3.57 5.75
CA ILE A 204 -20.18 -4.75 4.93
C ILE A 204 -20.48 -5.98 5.79
N PHE A 205 -19.61 -6.30 6.75
CA PHE A 205 -19.70 -7.51 7.56
C PHE A 205 -21.00 -7.59 8.38
N PRO A 206 -21.44 -6.53 9.09
CA PRO A 206 -22.75 -6.53 9.76
C PRO A 206 -23.91 -6.80 8.80
N PHE A 207 -23.91 -6.21 7.59
CA PHE A 207 -24.95 -6.47 6.60
C PHE A 207 -24.96 -7.91 6.11
N LEU A 208 -23.79 -8.53 5.90
CA LEU A 208 -23.68 -9.92 5.48
C LEU A 208 -24.16 -10.89 6.57
N VAL A 209 -23.83 -10.61 7.84
CA VAL A 209 -24.29 -11.41 8.99
C VAL A 209 -25.79 -11.31 9.19
N ILE A 210 -26.38 -10.12 9.12
CA ILE A 210 -27.84 -9.92 9.31
C ILE A 210 -28.66 -10.63 8.23
N LYS A 211 -28.09 -10.82 7.05
CA LYS A 211 -28.78 -11.38 5.88
C LYS A 211 -28.42 -12.85 5.59
N ASP A 212 -27.73 -13.51 6.52
CA ASP A 212 -27.33 -14.93 6.43
C ASP A 212 -26.60 -15.28 5.10
N TYR A 213 -25.75 -14.38 4.61
CA TYR A 213 -24.96 -14.67 3.42
C TYR A 213 -23.80 -15.62 3.74
N ASN A 214 -23.53 -16.56 2.84
CA ASN A 214 -22.34 -17.41 2.92
C ASN A 214 -21.07 -16.54 2.86
N MET A 215 -20.38 -16.45 3.99
CA MET A 215 -19.15 -15.68 4.13
C MET A 215 -18.00 -16.40 3.44
N ASN A 216 -17.36 -15.74 2.47
CA ASN A 216 -16.11 -16.25 1.91
C ASN A 216 -15.01 -16.10 2.97
N PHE A 217 -14.54 -17.22 3.52
CA PHE A 217 -13.50 -17.24 4.54
C PHE A 217 -12.20 -16.57 4.05
N VAL A 218 -11.89 -16.67 2.76
CA VAL A 218 -10.68 -16.05 2.18
C VAL A 218 -10.78 -14.53 2.19
N LEU A 219 -11.98 -13.98 1.93
CA LEU A 219 -12.27 -12.55 2.02
C LEU A 219 -12.21 -12.03 3.47
N VAL A 220 -12.76 -12.78 4.43
CA VAL A 220 -12.63 -12.41 5.86
C VAL A 220 -11.17 -12.49 6.30
N GLY A 221 -10.46 -13.52 5.85
CA GLY A 221 -9.03 -13.73 6.12
C GLY A 221 -8.17 -12.59 5.60
N MET A 222 -8.39 -12.12 4.37
CA MET A 222 -7.57 -11.04 3.79
C MET A 222 -7.69 -9.72 4.57
N HIS A 223 -8.90 -9.35 5.01
CA HIS A 223 -9.16 -8.16 5.83
C HIS A 223 -8.73 -8.33 7.29
N SER A 224 -8.51 -9.55 7.76
CA SER A 224 -7.96 -9.79 9.10
C SER A 224 -6.43 -9.69 9.08
N ILE A 225 -5.82 -10.42 8.15
CA ILE A 225 -4.37 -10.63 8.09
C ILE A 225 -3.63 -9.35 7.70
N ASN A 226 -4.19 -8.52 6.82
CA ASN A 226 -3.61 -7.23 6.44
C ASN A 226 -3.43 -6.29 7.63
N VAL A 227 -4.51 -6.06 8.40
CA VAL A 227 -4.46 -5.21 9.60
C VAL A 227 -3.48 -5.77 10.62
N VAL A 228 -3.50 -7.08 10.88
CA VAL A 228 -2.61 -7.70 11.87
C VAL A 228 -1.15 -7.51 11.50
N PHE A 229 -0.75 -7.85 10.26
CA PHE A 229 0.66 -7.71 9.86
C PHE A 229 1.09 -6.25 9.78
N LEU A 230 0.25 -5.34 9.29
CA LEU A 230 0.62 -3.93 9.18
C LEU A 230 0.73 -3.24 10.55
N LEU A 231 -0.15 -3.58 11.51
CA LEU A 231 -0.02 -3.13 12.89
C LEU A 231 1.20 -3.75 13.58
N GLY A 232 1.49 -5.03 13.32
CA GLY A 232 2.71 -5.70 13.79
C GLY A 232 3.98 -5.03 13.28
N GLU A 233 4.06 -4.72 11.99
CA GLU A 233 5.16 -3.94 11.41
C GLU A 233 5.25 -2.56 12.05
N THR A 234 4.12 -1.89 12.23
CA THR A 234 4.08 -0.58 12.89
C THR A 234 4.59 -0.66 14.33
N ALA A 235 4.31 -1.74 15.05
CA ALA A 235 4.79 -1.96 16.41
C ALA A 235 6.31 -2.21 16.44
N LEU A 236 6.87 -2.96 15.48
CA LEU A 236 8.28 -3.31 15.44
C LEU A 236 9.18 -2.22 14.82
N ASN A 237 8.62 -1.36 13.96
CA ASN A 237 9.38 -0.41 13.16
C ASN A 237 9.18 1.07 13.58
N SER A 238 10.16 1.92 13.29
CA SER A 238 10.27 3.33 13.71
C SER A 238 9.91 4.33 12.62
N LEU A 239 9.21 3.89 11.58
CA LEU A 239 8.96 4.74 10.41
C LEU A 239 8.16 5.97 10.81
N SER A 240 8.65 7.13 10.40
CA SER A 240 7.93 8.38 10.54
C SER A 240 6.65 8.34 9.72
N PHE A 241 5.56 8.87 10.30
CA PHE A 241 4.25 8.94 9.65
C PHE A 241 3.82 10.42 9.47
N PRO A 242 4.46 11.15 8.51
CA PRO A 242 4.12 12.52 8.19
C PRO A 242 2.70 12.63 7.60
N TRP A 243 2.08 13.79 7.79
CA TRP A 243 0.73 14.06 7.27
C TRP A 243 0.70 14.22 5.75
N PHE A 244 1.69 14.88 5.15
CA PHE A 244 1.63 15.27 3.74
C PHE A 244 1.61 14.08 2.78
N ARG A 245 2.18 12.94 3.19
CA ARG A 245 2.23 11.70 2.41
C ARG A 245 0.91 10.96 2.29
N MET A 246 -0.12 11.45 2.98
CA MET A 246 -1.51 11.18 2.65
C MET A 246 -1.82 11.37 1.15
N ALA A 247 -1.10 12.28 0.49
CA ALA A 247 -1.20 12.50 -0.94
C ALA A 247 -1.01 11.22 -1.77
N TYR A 248 -0.10 10.31 -1.39
CA TYR A 248 0.11 9.06 -2.12
C TYR A 248 -1.06 8.08 -1.95
N PHE A 249 -1.69 8.07 -0.77
CA PHE A 249 -2.91 7.30 -0.55
C PHE A 249 -4.07 7.83 -1.42
N LEU A 250 -4.24 9.15 -1.49
CA LEU A 250 -5.21 9.78 -2.39
C LEU A 250 -4.91 9.52 -3.88
N LEU A 251 -3.64 9.56 -4.28
CA LEU A 251 -3.25 9.24 -5.66
C LEU A 251 -3.52 7.75 -5.98
N TRP A 252 -3.25 6.85 -5.05
CA TRP A 252 -3.49 5.42 -5.22
C TRP A 252 -4.97 5.11 -5.48
N THR A 253 -5.89 5.71 -4.72
CA THR A 253 -7.33 5.57 -4.98
C THR A 253 -7.76 6.25 -6.27
N ALA A 254 -7.22 7.43 -6.60
CA ALA A 254 -7.52 8.11 -7.86
C ALA A 254 -7.08 7.27 -9.07
N VAL A 255 -5.89 6.65 -9.01
CA VAL A 255 -5.39 5.74 -10.06
C VAL A 255 -6.32 4.53 -10.22
N TYR A 256 -6.80 3.95 -9.12
CA TYR A 256 -7.80 2.87 -9.20
C TYR A 256 -9.11 3.33 -9.85
N VAL A 257 -9.62 4.51 -9.50
CA VAL A 257 -10.83 5.06 -10.12
C VAL A 257 -10.64 5.28 -11.62
N LEU A 258 -9.49 5.84 -12.03
CA LEU A 258 -9.16 6.01 -13.44
C LEU A 258 -9.04 4.67 -14.17
N PHE A 259 -8.39 3.68 -13.56
CA PHE A 259 -8.33 2.31 -14.10
C PHE A 259 -9.73 1.75 -14.34
N GLN A 260 -10.64 1.90 -13.37
CA GLN A 260 -12.02 1.48 -13.51
C GLN A 260 -12.75 2.22 -14.64
N TRP A 261 -12.55 3.53 -14.74
CA TRP A 261 -13.17 4.32 -15.79
C TRP A 261 -12.69 3.90 -17.18
N VAL A 262 -11.38 3.69 -17.35
CA VAL A 262 -10.80 3.22 -18.61
C VAL A 262 -11.38 1.87 -19.02
N ILE A 263 -11.47 0.90 -18.10
CA ILE A 263 -12.04 -0.41 -18.41
C ILE A 263 -13.51 -0.32 -18.84
N HIS A 264 -14.31 0.50 -18.17
CA HIS A 264 -15.73 0.66 -18.52
C HIS A 264 -15.97 1.49 -19.78
N ALA A 265 -15.09 2.45 -20.09
CA ALA A 265 -15.16 3.24 -21.31
C ALA A 265 -14.66 2.45 -22.54
N CYS A 266 -13.73 1.51 -22.35
CA CYS A 266 -13.17 0.69 -23.43
C CYS A 266 -13.94 -0.62 -23.62
N THR A 267 -14.96 -0.60 -24.48
CA THR A 267 -15.84 -1.75 -24.81
C THR A 267 -15.09 -3.00 -25.30
N ASN A 268 -14.00 -2.83 -26.06
CA ASN A 268 -13.18 -3.94 -26.58
C ASN A 268 -12.42 -4.71 -25.48
N ILE A 269 -12.06 -4.05 -24.37
CA ILE A 269 -11.39 -4.69 -23.22
C ILE A 269 -12.42 -5.47 -22.39
N CYS A 270 -13.61 -4.91 -22.23
CA CYS A 270 -14.73 -5.54 -21.53
C CYS A 270 -15.16 -6.86 -22.20
N PHE A 271 -15.26 -6.88 -23.54
CA PHE A 271 -15.71 -8.06 -24.29
C PHE A 271 -14.64 -9.16 -24.40
N GLY A 272 -13.36 -8.79 -24.46
CA GLY A 272 -12.24 -9.75 -24.58
C GLY A 272 -11.93 -10.58 -23.33
N LEU A 273 -12.41 -10.15 -22.15
CA LEU A 273 -12.18 -10.82 -20.87
C LEU A 273 -13.37 -11.69 -20.40
N ALA A 274 -14.34 -11.97 -21.27
CA ALA A 274 -15.53 -12.78 -20.95
C ALA A 274 -16.31 -12.32 -19.71
N PHE A 275 -16.22 -11.04 -19.34
CA PHE A 275 -17.07 -10.45 -18.32
C PHE A 275 -18.41 -10.12 -18.97
N SER A 276 -19.38 -11.05 -18.89
CA SER A 276 -20.77 -10.76 -19.25
C SER A 276 -21.28 -9.61 -18.38
N SER A 277 -21.39 -8.42 -19.00
CA SER A 277 -21.74 -7.13 -18.40
C SER A 277 -20.64 -6.52 -17.52
N CYS A 278 -19.96 -5.47 -17.99
CA CYS A 278 -19.08 -4.62 -17.17
C CYS A 278 -19.91 -3.87 -16.12
N ARG A 279 -20.24 -4.58 -15.05
CA ARG A 279 -20.86 -4.02 -13.85
C ARG A 279 -19.77 -3.42 -12.99
N TRP A 280 -20.04 -2.23 -12.46
CA TRP A 280 -19.15 -1.60 -11.50
C TRP A 280 -18.86 -2.53 -10.33
N PRO A 281 -17.58 -2.65 -9.88
CA PRO A 281 -17.23 -3.50 -8.74
C PRO A 281 -17.87 -2.99 -7.46
N TYR A 282 -18.15 -1.68 -7.41
CA TYR A 282 -18.79 -1.03 -6.28
C TYR A 282 -19.94 -0.13 -6.76
N PRO A 283 -21.11 -0.17 -6.12
CA PRO A 283 -22.27 0.64 -6.52
C PRO A 283 -21.99 2.15 -6.51
N PHE A 284 -21.10 2.63 -5.63
CA PHE A 284 -20.77 4.05 -5.51
C PHE A 284 -19.92 4.59 -6.68
N LEU A 285 -19.35 3.71 -7.52
CA LEU A 285 -18.61 4.12 -8.72
C LEU A 285 -19.52 4.39 -9.92
N ASP A 286 -20.76 3.89 -9.88
CA ASP A 286 -21.73 4.09 -10.96
C ASP A 286 -22.08 5.57 -11.13
N LEU A 287 -21.79 6.09 -12.33
CA LEU A 287 -21.98 7.49 -12.69
C LEU A 287 -23.43 7.81 -13.02
N SER A 288 -24.25 6.80 -13.33
CA SER A 288 -25.67 6.97 -13.63
C SER A 288 -26.49 7.35 -12.40
N SER A 289 -26.04 6.94 -11.21
CA SER A 289 -26.71 7.22 -9.94
C SER A 289 -26.88 8.72 -9.69
N ASN A 290 -28.06 9.12 -9.16
CA ASN A 290 -28.34 10.51 -8.80
C ASN A 290 -27.36 11.07 -7.76
N TYR A 291 -26.79 10.20 -6.93
CA TYR A 291 -25.89 10.58 -5.84
C TYR A 291 -24.42 10.38 -6.19
N SER A 292 -24.07 10.06 -7.44
CA SER A 292 -22.69 9.75 -7.83
C SER A 292 -21.69 10.86 -7.45
N PRO A 293 -21.94 12.17 -7.67
CA PRO A 293 -20.96 13.19 -7.28
C PRO A 293 -20.74 13.27 -5.76
N ILE A 294 -21.78 13.00 -4.98
CA ILE A 294 -21.72 12.99 -3.51
C ILE A 294 -20.90 11.80 -3.03
N TRP A 295 -21.07 10.62 -3.63
CA TRP A 295 -20.28 9.44 -3.30
C TRP A 295 -18.79 9.65 -3.58
N TYR A 296 -18.43 10.22 -4.73
CA TYR A 296 -17.03 10.49 -5.07
C TYR A 296 -16.41 11.49 -4.09
N LEU A 297 -17.13 12.55 -3.73
CA LEU A 297 -16.70 13.51 -2.71
C LEU A 297 -16.57 12.85 -1.34
N LEU A 298 -17.54 12.03 -0.93
CA LEU A 298 -17.54 11.35 0.36
C LEU A 298 -16.35 10.39 0.49
N VAL A 299 -16.07 9.60 -0.56
CA VAL A 299 -14.91 8.72 -0.59
C VAL A 299 -13.62 9.53 -0.49
N ALA A 300 -13.48 10.63 -1.25
CA ALA A 300 -12.31 11.51 -1.14
C ALA A 300 -12.12 12.06 0.28
N LEU A 301 -13.21 12.52 0.92
CA LEU A 301 -13.18 13.01 2.30
C LEU A 301 -12.86 11.90 3.31
N MET A 302 -13.33 10.67 3.09
CA MET A 302 -13.12 9.52 3.98
C MET A 302 -11.64 9.14 4.11
N HIS A 303 -10.79 9.49 3.15
CA HIS A 303 -9.36 9.27 3.29
C HIS A 303 -8.84 9.95 4.56
N ILE A 304 -9.21 11.23 4.77
CA ILE A 304 -8.70 12.05 5.88
C ILE A 304 -8.86 11.35 7.25
N PRO A 305 -10.06 10.94 7.69
CA PRO A 305 -10.22 10.24 8.96
C PRO A 305 -9.51 8.87 8.98
N CYS A 306 -9.47 8.13 7.87
CA CYS A 306 -8.77 6.83 7.84
C CYS A 306 -7.26 6.99 8.07
N TYR A 307 -6.62 7.92 7.36
CA TYR A 307 -5.20 8.20 7.56
C TYR A 307 -4.92 8.84 8.92
N ALA A 308 -5.82 9.69 9.40
CA ALA A 308 -5.74 10.27 10.73
C ALA A 308 -5.78 9.19 11.82
N ALA A 309 -6.70 8.22 11.71
CA ALA A 309 -6.84 7.11 12.65
C ALA A 309 -5.54 6.28 12.72
N PHE A 310 -4.98 5.89 11.57
CA PHE A 310 -3.71 5.16 11.56
C PHE A 310 -2.57 5.96 12.16
N ARG A 311 -2.49 7.26 11.84
CA ARG A 311 -1.49 8.15 12.43
C ARG A 311 -1.62 8.27 13.96
N LEU A 312 -2.84 8.28 14.49
CA LEU A 312 -3.08 8.28 15.93
C LEU A 312 -2.55 7.01 16.58
N ILE A 313 -2.71 5.84 15.94
CA ILE A 313 -2.15 4.57 16.40
C ILE A 313 -0.61 4.68 16.50
N VAL A 314 0.05 5.19 15.46
CA VAL A 314 1.52 5.39 15.45
C VAL A 314 1.95 6.34 16.57
N LYS A 315 1.26 7.46 16.76
CA LYS A 315 1.56 8.41 17.83
C LYS A 315 1.37 7.81 19.22
N MET A 316 0.28 7.08 19.42
CA MET A 316 -0.02 6.41 20.68
C MET A 316 1.07 5.40 21.02
N LYS A 317 1.54 4.63 20.04
CA LYS A 317 2.70 3.73 20.19
C LYS A 317 3.93 4.48 20.68
N HIS A 318 4.35 5.56 20.02
CA HIS A 318 5.54 6.32 20.44
C HIS A 318 5.40 6.90 21.84
N PHE A 319 4.21 7.40 22.19
CA PHE A 319 3.92 7.88 23.55
C PHE A 319 4.06 6.74 24.57
N LEU A 320 3.44 5.58 24.32
CA LEU A 320 3.54 4.41 25.20
C LEU A 320 4.98 3.93 25.35
N LEU A 321 5.72 3.76 24.25
CA LEU A 321 7.14 3.36 24.33
C LEU A 321 7.96 4.39 25.14
N SER A 322 7.75 5.69 24.92
CA SER A 322 8.47 6.70 25.70
C SER A 322 8.14 6.66 27.19
N SER A 323 6.92 6.29 27.58
CA SER A 323 6.51 6.19 29.00
C SER A 323 6.97 4.90 29.70
N TRP A 324 7.26 3.83 28.96
CA TRP A 324 7.69 2.54 29.53
C TRP A 324 9.22 2.41 29.60
N PHE A 325 9.96 3.18 28.80
CA PHE A 325 11.43 3.14 28.73
C PHE A 325 12.10 4.40 29.33
N LEU A 326 11.35 5.30 29.98
CA LEU A 326 11.86 6.37 30.85
C LEU A 326 11.69 5.97 32.33
#